data_AF-T0S0A8-F1
#
_entry.id   AF-T0S0A8-F1
#
_cell.length_a   1.000
_cell.length_b   1.000
_cell.length_c   1.000
_cell.angle_alpha   90.00
_cell.angle_beta   90.00
_cell.angle_gamma   90.00
#
_symmetry.space_group_name_H-M   'P 1'
#
loop_
_entity.id
_entity.type
_entity.pdbx_description
1 polymer ?
#
loop_
_entity_poly.entity_id
_entity_poly.type
_entity_poly.pdbx_seq_one_letter_code
_entity_poly.pdbx_strand_id
1 'polypeptide(L)'
;MQCQMGYVKNANQLIIKEMDFSSNSNSSKVIGLDELQDQNLQVLFYDEEQLAEDDTLKEAMMISSKFYPIRIANELSLTKESFEKLENSQAQEVLSKVLSNWILQNNIILLEELYQVVDHLNALWPNDRTAFFEELWFILKNNLGASSIRLIYNDLKKIGKNDDKNTLIQVTIEGDKIAESERRGREFEKKLMDNYKEEFVNQFTVAEYLPEKGQLVLAGSIKKSPFLVMATVSEFTRLQQSIVQTFIQSLSR
;
A
#
# COMPACT_ATOMS: atom_id res chain seq x y z
N MET A 1 6.62 15.49 -3.76
CA MET A 1 6.46 14.03 -3.55
C MET A 1 7.83 13.39 -3.67
N GLN A 2 8.26 12.66 -2.63
CA GLN A 2 9.51 11.91 -2.67
C GLN A 2 9.26 10.52 -3.27
N CYS A 3 10.19 10.07 -4.11
CA CYS A 3 10.14 8.79 -4.80
C CYS A 3 11.54 8.18 -4.87
N GLN A 4 11.60 6.85 -4.81
CA GLN A 4 12.77 6.00 -4.93
C GLN A 4 12.54 4.96 -6.03
N MET A 5 13.28 5.05 -7.12
CA MET A 5 13.27 4.07 -8.21
C MET A 5 14.53 3.20 -8.11
N GLY A 6 14.39 1.89 -8.27
CA GLY A 6 15.51 0.95 -8.27
C GLY A 6 15.83 0.43 -9.67
N TYR A 7 17.11 0.17 -9.95
CA TYR A 7 17.58 -0.55 -11.14
C TYR A 7 18.63 -1.59 -10.73
N VAL A 8 18.43 -2.85 -11.12
CA VAL A 8 19.40 -3.93 -10.88
C VAL A 8 20.60 -3.73 -11.79
N LYS A 9 21.77 -3.45 -11.20
CA LYS A 9 23.01 -3.21 -11.96
C LYS A 9 23.73 -4.52 -12.27
N ASN A 10 23.72 -5.44 -11.32
CA ASN A 10 24.23 -6.81 -11.41
C ASN A 10 23.58 -7.64 -10.29
N ALA A 11 23.90 -8.94 -10.22
CA ALA A 11 23.35 -9.87 -9.22
C ALA A 11 23.38 -9.37 -7.77
N ASN A 12 24.38 -8.56 -7.39
CA ASN A 12 24.61 -8.14 -5.99
C ASN A 12 24.42 -6.63 -5.74
N GLN A 13 24.18 -5.81 -6.77
CA GLN A 13 24.15 -4.36 -6.65
C GLN A 13 22.93 -3.75 -7.35
N LEU A 14 22.34 -2.76 -6.68
CA LEU A 14 21.25 -1.96 -7.22
C LEU A 14 21.62 -0.48 -7.23
N ILE A 15 21.12 0.24 -8.23
CA ILE A 15 21.14 1.69 -8.28
C ILE A 15 19.77 2.17 -7.78
N ILE A 16 19.77 2.97 -6.73
CA ILE A 16 18.57 3.65 -6.23
C ILE A 16 18.67 5.11 -6.61
N LYS A 17 17.59 5.60 -7.20
CA LYS A 17 17.43 6.99 -7.58
C LYS A 17 16.35 7.62 -6.73
N GLU A 18 16.75 8.53 -5.85
CA GLU A 18 15.86 9.29 -5.00
C GLU A 18 15.55 10.63 -5.65
N MET A 19 14.28 10.88 -5.90
CA MET A 19 13.79 12.07 -6.56
C MET A 19 12.74 12.74 -5.69
N ASP A 20 12.86 14.06 -5.57
CA ASP A 20 11.83 14.88 -4.97
C ASP A 20 11.25 15.79 -6.05
N PHE A 21 10.04 15.44 -6.50
CA PHE A 21 9.33 16.20 -7.53
C PHE A 21 8.95 17.62 -7.05
N SER A 22 8.92 17.88 -5.74
CA SER A 22 8.58 19.21 -5.19
C SER A 22 9.77 20.16 -5.20
N SER A 23 10.95 19.68 -4.82
CA SER A 23 12.19 20.47 -4.78
C SER A 23 13.04 20.35 -6.03
N ASN A 24 12.61 19.51 -6.98
CA ASN A 24 13.33 19.15 -8.20
C ASN A 24 14.76 18.62 -7.92
N SER A 25 14.98 18.01 -6.76
CA SER A 25 16.25 17.37 -6.43
C SER A 25 16.27 15.91 -6.91
N ASN A 26 17.44 15.45 -7.29
CA ASN A 26 17.67 14.10 -7.76
C ASN A 26 19.03 13.62 -7.25
N SER A 27 19.07 12.43 -6.64
CA SER A 27 20.31 11.82 -6.18
C SER A 27 20.29 10.33 -6.48
N SER A 28 21.47 9.77 -6.76
CA SER A 28 21.64 8.35 -7.02
C SER A 28 22.59 7.76 -6.00
N LYS A 29 22.25 6.58 -5.47
CA LYS A 29 23.09 5.78 -4.59
C LYS A 29 23.15 4.34 -5.10
N VAL A 30 24.26 3.67 -4.84
CA VAL A 30 24.42 2.24 -5.13
C VAL A 30 24.37 1.49 -3.82
N ILE A 31 23.52 0.46 -3.74
CA ILE A 31 23.34 -0.38 -2.56
C ILE A 31 23.58 -1.85 -2.91
N GLY A 32 23.80 -2.67 -1.88
CA GLY A 32 23.80 -4.13 -1.99
C GLY A 32 22.38 -4.71 -2.09
N LEU A 33 22.26 -5.95 -2.57
CA LEU A 33 20.98 -6.67 -2.62
C LEU A 33 20.38 -6.92 -1.23
N ASP A 34 21.23 -7.08 -0.23
CA ASP A 34 20.86 -7.23 1.18
C ASP A 34 20.10 -6.02 1.72
N GLU A 35 20.43 -4.82 1.26
CA GLU A 35 19.77 -3.57 1.67
C GLU A 35 18.43 -3.33 0.95
N LEU A 36 18.06 -4.14 -0.06
CA LEU A 36 16.84 -3.93 -0.85
C LEU A 36 15.56 -3.96 0.00
N GLN A 37 15.56 -4.75 1.07
CA GLN A 37 14.40 -4.86 1.95
C GLN A 37 14.17 -3.60 2.79
N ASP A 38 15.23 -2.86 3.12
CA ASP A 38 15.17 -1.67 3.96
C ASP A 38 14.78 -0.41 3.17
N GLN A 39 14.74 -0.49 1.84
CA GLN A 39 14.40 0.64 0.97
C GLN A 39 12.92 0.65 0.62
N ASN A 40 12.36 1.86 0.57
CA ASN A 40 10.96 2.13 0.25
C ASN A 40 10.81 2.45 -1.25
N LEU A 41 11.16 1.48 -2.09
CA LEU A 41 11.08 1.58 -3.54
C LEU A 41 9.63 1.60 -4.02
N GLN A 42 9.34 2.44 -5.02
CA GLN A 42 8.06 2.45 -5.73
C GLN A 42 8.09 1.58 -7.00
N VAL A 43 9.28 1.29 -7.53
CA VAL A 43 9.46 0.43 -8.70
C VAL A 43 10.89 -0.11 -8.75
N LEU A 44 11.04 -1.33 -9.26
CA LEU A 44 12.34 -1.94 -9.53
C LEU A 44 12.44 -2.37 -11.00
N PHE A 45 13.50 -1.93 -11.68
CA PHE A 45 13.83 -2.34 -13.04
C PHE A 45 14.97 -3.33 -13.07
N TYR A 46 14.95 -4.24 -14.03
CA TYR A 46 16.01 -5.22 -14.25
C TYR A 46 16.14 -5.54 -15.74
N ASP A 47 17.30 -6.06 -16.14
CA ASP A 47 17.51 -6.58 -17.49
C ASP A 47 17.25 -8.10 -17.52
N GLU A 48 16.57 -8.61 -18.56
CA GLU A 48 16.18 -10.03 -18.66
C GLU A 48 17.37 -10.98 -18.47
N GLU A 49 18.55 -10.60 -18.98
CA GLU A 49 19.79 -11.37 -18.88
C GLU A 49 20.22 -11.60 -17.43
N GLN A 50 20.00 -10.63 -16.54
CA GLN A 50 20.41 -10.72 -15.13
C GLN A 50 19.59 -11.74 -14.34
N LEU A 51 18.33 -11.95 -14.74
CA LEU A 51 17.42 -12.83 -14.04
C LEU A 51 17.64 -14.29 -14.43
N ALA A 52 18.28 -14.58 -15.56
CA ALA A 52 18.64 -15.94 -15.96
C ALA A 52 19.80 -16.52 -15.13
N GLU A 53 20.64 -15.65 -14.57
CA GLU A 53 21.96 -16.01 -14.04
C GLU A 53 21.99 -16.24 -12.53
N ASP A 54 21.02 -15.73 -11.76
CA ASP A 54 21.07 -15.76 -10.29
C ASP A 54 19.73 -16.12 -9.62
N ASP A 55 19.68 -17.24 -8.91
CA ASP A 55 18.49 -17.71 -8.19
C ASP A 55 18.21 -16.91 -6.91
N THR A 56 19.22 -16.32 -6.27
CA THR A 56 19.03 -15.48 -5.07
C THR A 56 18.35 -14.15 -5.42
N LEU A 57 18.70 -13.58 -6.57
CA LEU A 57 18.04 -12.39 -7.10
C LEU A 57 16.56 -12.68 -7.41
N LYS A 58 16.24 -13.84 -7.99
CA LYS A 58 14.85 -14.26 -8.26
C LYS A 58 14.02 -14.33 -6.99
N GLU A 59 14.55 -14.96 -5.94
CA GLU A 59 13.85 -15.08 -4.66
C GLU A 59 13.60 -13.71 -4.02
N ALA A 60 14.61 -12.84 -4.00
CA ALA A 60 14.48 -11.47 -3.47
C ALA A 60 13.44 -10.65 -4.24
N MET A 61 13.40 -10.77 -5.57
CA MET A 61 12.43 -10.09 -6.42
C MET A 61 11.02 -10.67 -6.24
N MET A 62 10.87 -11.99 -6.10
CA MET A 62 9.58 -12.62 -5.86
C MET A 62 8.94 -12.14 -4.53
N ILE A 63 9.73 -12.07 -3.46
CA ILE A 63 9.27 -11.50 -2.18
C ILE A 63 8.88 -10.02 -2.36
N SER A 64 9.72 -9.26 -3.07
CA SER A 64 9.55 -7.82 -3.26
C SER A 64 8.36 -7.45 -4.17
N SER A 65 7.99 -8.32 -5.11
CA SER A 65 6.88 -8.13 -6.06
C SER A 65 5.52 -7.89 -5.40
N LYS A 66 5.39 -8.31 -4.14
CA LYS A 66 4.21 -8.08 -3.30
C LYS A 66 4.00 -6.62 -2.92
N PHE A 67 5.08 -5.83 -2.90
CA PHE A 67 5.10 -4.47 -2.34
C PHE A 67 5.17 -3.39 -3.40
N TYR A 68 5.81 -3.66 -4.55
CA TYR A 68 5.97 -2.71 -5.64
C TYR A 68 6.13 -3.45 -6.99
N PRO A 69 5.82 -2.79 -8.12
CA PRO A 69 6.03 -3.36 -9.44
C PRO A 69 7.51 -3.62 -9.74
N ILE A 70 7.75 -4.78 -10.32
CA ILE A 70 9.03 -5.17 -10.91
C ILE A 70 8.83 -5.29 -12.41
N ARG A 71 9.69 -4.62 -13.19
CA ARG A 71 9.54 -4.51 -14.65
C ARG A 71 10.87 -4.68 -15.37
N ILE A 72 10.79 -5.19 -16.59
CA ILE A 72 11.94 -5.31 -17.48
C ILE A 72 12.28 -3.91 -18.00
N ALA A 73 13.53 -3.48 -17.83
CA ALA A 73 13.98 -2.15 -18.24
C ALA A 73 13.81 -1.92 -19.76
N ASN A 74 14.10 -2.96 -20.56
CA ASN A 74 13.98 -2.94 -22.01
C ASN A 74 12.56 -2.65 -22.53
N GLU A 75 11.51 -3.07 -21.81
CA GLU A 75 10.10 -2.77 -22.19
C GLU A 75 9.79 -1.27 -22.19
N LEU A 76 10.57 -0.50 -21.42
CA LEU A 76 10.42 0.95 -21.28
C LEU A 76 11.55 1.72 -21.98
N SER A 77 12.36 1.03 -22.81
CA SER A 77 13.56 1.60 -23.42
C SER A 77 14.53 2.21 -22.40
N LEU A 78 14.54 1.66 -21.18
CA LEU A 78 15.47 2.04 -20.13
C LEU A 78 16.71 1.16 -20.23
N THR A 79 17.87 1.80 -20.22
CA THR A 79 19.17 1.16 -20.02
C THR A 79 19.74 1.71 -18.73
N LYS A 80 20.75 1.05 -18.16
CA LYS A 80 21.47 1.56 -16.99
C LYS A 80 21.91 3.03 -17.17
N GLU A 81 22.47 3.38 -18.33
CA GLU A 81 22.92 4.75 -18.58
C GLU A 81 21.77 5.75 -18.70
N SER A 82 20.66 5.37 -19.34
CA SER A 82 19.50 6.26 -19.43
C SER A 82 18.81 6.40 -18.08
N PHE A 83 18.77 5.35 -17.26
CA PHE A 83 18.24 5.37 -15.90
C PHE A 83 19.02 6.31 -14.98
N GLU A 84 20.36 6.23 -14.98
CA GLU A 84 21.22 7.13 -14.21
C GLU A 84 21.03 8.59 -14.63
N LYS A 85 20.77 8.85 -15.92
CA LYS A 85 20.56 10.19 -16.49
C LYS A 85 19.11 10.68 -16.49
N LEU A 86 18.14 9.86 -16.06
CA LEU A 86 16.72 10.26 -16.00
C LEU A 86 16.54 11.60 -15.28
N GLU A 87 15.94 12.56 -15.98
CA GLU A 87 15.47 13.80 -15.37
C GLU A 87 14.16 13.56 -14.61
N ASN A 88 13.81 14.45 -13.68
CA ASN A 88 12.62 14.29 -12.84
C ASN A 88 11.32 14.21 -13.65
N SER A 89 11.19 14.97 -14.74
CA SER A 89 10.01 14.95 -15.61
C SER A 89 9.83 13.59 -16.29
N GLN A 90 10.90 13.04 -16.85
CA GLN A 90 10.90 11.73 -17.52
C GLN A 90 10.67 10.60 -16.52
N ALA A 91 11.30 10.68 -15.36
CA ALA A 91 11.12 9.71 -14.29
C ALA A 91 9.66 9.69 -13.78
N GLN A 92 9.02 10.86 -13.68
CA GLN A 92 7.62 10.96 -13.30
C GLN A 92 6.71 10.29 -14.34
N GLU A 93 6.97 10.48 -15.63
CA GLU A 93 6.18 9.86 -16.71
C GLU A 93 6.33 8.33 -16.70
N VAL A 94 7.55 7.83 -16.59
CA VAL A 94 7.84 6.39 -16.47
C VAL A 94 7.15 5.80 -15.25
N LEU A 95 7.29 6.45 -14.08
CA LEU A 95 6.69 6.00 -12.85
C LEU A 95 5.17 5.96 -12.94
N SER A 96 4.54 7.03 -13.45
CA SER A 96 3.10 7.11 -13.62
C SER A 96 2.59 5.95 -14.47
N LYS A 97 3.26 5.66 -15.60
CA LYS A 97 2.88 4.57 -16.50
C LYS A 97 2.97 3.21 -15.83
N VAL A 98 4.07 2.95 -15.11
CA VAL A 98 4.29 1.66 -14.44
C VAL A 98 3.32 1.46 -13.28
N LEU A 99 3.15 2.47 -12.43
CA LEU A 99 2.23 2.40 -11.29
C LEU A 99 0.78 2.25 -11.74
N SER A 100 0.33 3.01 -12.75
CA SER A 100 -1.04 2.91 -13.26
C SER A 100 -1.36 1.50 -13.76
N ASN A 101 -0.41 0.87 -14.47
CA ASN A 101 -0.56 -0.51 -14.93
C ASN A 101 -0.59 -1.49 -13.76
N TRP A 102 0.32 -1.37 -12.78
CA TRP A 102 0.36 -2.24 -11.61
C TRP A 102 -0.91 -2.14 -10.76
N ILE A 103 -1.40 -0.93 -10.51
CA ILE A 103 -2.67 -0.67 -9.82
C ILE A 103 -3.82 -1.33 -10.56
N LEU A 104 -3.89 -1.16 -11.88
CA LEU A 104 -4.92 -1.78 -12.71
C LEU A 104 -4.88 -3.31 -12.63
N GLN A 105 -3.69 -3.91 -12.70
CA GLN A 105 -3.53 -5.36 -12.55
C GLN A 105 -4.02 -5.83 -11.18
N ASN A 106 -3.63 -5.17 -10.08
CA ASN A 106 -4.08 -5.50 -8.73
C ASN A 106 -5.61 -5.38 -8.58
N ASN A 107 -6.18 -4.33 -9.16
CA ASN A 107 -7.62 -4.10 -9.20
C ASN A 107 -8.37 -5.20 -9.96
N ILE A 108 -7.83 -5.68 -11.09
CA ILE A 108 -8.40 -6.80 -11.85
C ILE A 108 -8.30 -8.09 -11.04
N ILE A 109 -7.15 -8.39 -10.46
CA ILE A 109 -6.95 -9.59 -9.62
C ILE A 109 -7.94 -9.61 -8.45
N LEU A 110 -8.11 -8.48 -7.75
CA LEU A 110 -9.07 -8.38 -6.66
C LEU A 110 -10.52 -8.62 -7.13
N LEU A 111 -10.87 -8.20 -8.34
CA LEU A 111 -12.20 -8.46 -8.90
C LEU A 111 -12.39 -9.94 -9.27
N GLU A 112 -11.36 -10.57 -9.83
CA GLU A 112 -11.38 -11.99 -10.21
C GLU A 112 -11.47 -12.90 -8.98
N GLU A 113 -10.73 -12.56 -7.92
CA GLU A 113 -10.65 -13.33 -6.68
C GLU A 113 -11.59 -12.83 -5.58
N LEU A 114 -12.49 -11.88 -5.90
CA LEU A 114 -13.29 -11.12 -4.93
C LEU A 114 -13.94 -12.00 -3.86
N TYR A 115 -14.64 -13.05 -4.28
CA TYR A 115 -15.35 -13.93 -3.36
C TYR A 115 -14.39 -14.75 -2.48
N GLN A 116 -13.28 -15.24 -3.04
CA GLN A 116 -12.29 -16.00 -2.26
C GLN A 116 -11.66 -15.12 -1.18
N VAL A 117 -11.29 -13.90 -1.53
CA VAL A 117 -10.73 -12.91 -0.59
C VAL A 117 -11.76 -12.54 0.49
N VAL A 118 -13.02 -12.28 0.10
CA VAL A 118 -14.10 -11.95 1.03
C VAL A 118 -14.39 -13.10 2.00
N ASP A 119 -14.45 -14.34 1.50
CA ASP A 119 -14.72 -15.52 2.33
C ASP A 119 -13.58 -15.76 3.34
N HIS A 120 -12.33 -15.64 2.90
CA HIS A 120 -11.15 -15.75 3.76
C HIS A 120 -11.15 -14.68 4.86
N LEU A 121 -11.31 -13.40 4.50
CA LEU A 121 -11.38 -12.31 5.47
C LEU A 121 -12.57 -12.49 6.42
N ASN A 122 -13.74 -12.92 5.93
CA ASN A 122 -14.89 -13.20 6.78
C ASN A 122 -14.64 -14.34 7.78
N ALA A 123 -13.84 -15.33 7.42
CA ALA A 123 -13.40 -16.40 8.33
C ALA A 123 -12.42 -15.90 9.40
N LEU A 124 -11.62 -14.86 9.12
CA LEU A 124 -10.74 -14.22 10.11
C LEU A 124 -11.52 -13.39 11.13
N TRP A 125 -12.59 -12.71 10.72
CA TRP A 125 -13.34 -11.77 11.57
C TRP A 125 -13.70 -12.27 12.98
N PRO A 126 -14.24 -13.49 13.20
CA PRO A 126 -14.54 -14.00 14.54
C PRO A 126 -13.31 -14.55 15.28
N ASN A 127 -12.24 -14.91 14.57
CA ASN A 127 -11.11 -15.67 15.10
C ASN A 127 -9.92 -14.77 15.44
N ASP A 128 -9.54 -13.91 14.50
CA ASP A 128 -8.42 -12.98 14.60
C ASP A 128 -8.75 -11.68 13.86
N ARG A 129 -9.24 -10.71 14.64
CA ARG A 129 -9.64 -9.42 14.11
C ARG A 129 -8.46 -8.55 13.74
N THR A 130 -7.30 -8.74 14.38
CA THR A 130 -6.08 -8.00 14.03
C THR A 130 -5.60 -8.45 12.66
N ALA A 131 -5.50 -9.76 12.43
CA ALA A 131 -5.14 -10.33 11.14
C ALA A 131 -6.09 -9.88 10.02
N PHE A 132 -7.40 -9.84 10.29
CA PHE A 132 -8.38 -9.29 9.34
C PHE A 132 -8.00 -7.87 8.86
N PHE A 133 -7.69 -6.97 9.80
CA PHE A 133 -7.40 -5.57 9.46
C PHE A 133 -6.00 -5.39 8.86
N GLU A 134 -5.04 -6.24 9.19
CA GLU A 134 -3.71 -6.27 8.55
C GLU A 134 -3.81 -6.71 7.08
N GLU A 135 -4.56 -7.77 6.80
CA GLU A 135 -4.78 -8.22 5.43
C GLU A 135 -5.61 -7.19 4.64
N LEU A 136 -6.64 -6.60 5.24
CA LEU A 136 -7.40 -5.51 4.64
C LEU A 136 -6.50 -4.32 4.30
N TRP A 137 -5.61 -3.94 5.22
CA TRP A 137 -4.63 -2.88 5.01
C TRP A 137 -3.75 -3.17 3.78
N PHE A 138 -3.26 -4.40 3.65
CA PHE A 138 -2.40 -4.80 2.53
C PHE A 138 -3.15 -4.78 1.19
N ILE A 139 -4.39 -5.31 1.17
CA ILE A 139 -5.25 -5.30 -0.02
C ILE A 139 -5.52 -3.86 -0.46
N LEU A 140 -5.89 -2.98 0.46
CA LEU A 140 -6.15 -1.57 0.15
C LEU A 140 -4.89 -0.87 -0.34
N LYS A 141 -3.74 -1.09 0.29
CA LYS A 141 -2.46 -0.51 -0.14
C LYS A 141 -2.15 -0.82 -1.60
N ASN A 142 -2.24 -2.09 -1.99
CA ASN A 142 -1.91 -2.54 -3.34
C ASN A 142 -2.93 -2.07 -4.39
N ASN A 143 -4.22 -2.07 -4.04
CA ASN A 143 -5.28 -1.65 -4.95
C ASN A 143 -5.35 -0.12 -5.12
N LEU A 144 -4.89 0.64 -4.14
CA LEU A 144 -4.79 2.09 -4.22
C LEU A 144 -3.45 2.56 -4.80
N GLY A 145 -2.43 1.70 -4.84
CA GLY A 145 -1.07 2.12 -5.15
C GLY A 145 -0.53 3.10 -4.11
N ALA A 146 -0.93 2.94 -2.85
CA ALA A 146 -0.62 3.88 -1.80
C ALA A 146 0.84 3.75 -1.35
N SER A 147 1.55 4.88 -1.28
CA SER A 147 2.91 4.94 -0.74
C SER A 147 2.94 4.79 0.78
N SER A 148 1.89 5.29 1.44
CA SER A 148 1.63 5.07 2.86
C SER A 148 0.14 4.90 3.08
N ILE A 149 -0.22 4.05 4.04
CA ILE A 149 -1.61 3.84 4.45
C ILE A 149 -1.66 3.67 5.96
N ARG A 150 -2.58 4.40 6.60
CA ARG A 150 -2.92 4.27 8.01
C ARG A 150 -4.37 3.84 8.11
N LEU A 151 -4.61 2.69 8.70
CA LEU A 151 -5.93 2.15 8.99
C LEU A 151 -6.18 2.25 10.49
N ILE A 152 -7.29 2.89 10.87
CA ILE A 152 -7.76 3.01 12.24
C ILE A 152 -9.09 2.28 12.36
N TYR A 153 -9.24 1.43 13.37
CA TYR A 153 -10.49 0.72 13.64
C TYR A 153 -10.76 0.61 15.14
N ASN A 154 -12.03 0.39 15.48
CA ASN A 154 -12.43 0.13 16.86
C ASN A 154 -12.36 -1.36 17.16
N ASP A 155 -11.61 -1.74 18.19
CA ASP A 155 -11.56 -3.11 18.68
C ASP A 155 -12.07 -3.25 20.13
N LEU A 156 -12.35 -4.47 20.57
CA LEU A 156 -12.81 -4.79 21.91
C LEU A 156 -11.72 -5.53 22.67
N LYS A 157 -11.22 -4.94 23.76
CA LYS A 157 -10.29 -5.62 24.65
C LYS A 157 -11.01 -6.06 25.92
N LYS A 158 -10.90 -7.35 26.26
CA LYS A 158 -11.31 -7.89 27.57
C LYS A 158 -10.34 -7.41 28.64
N ILE A 159 -10.84 -6.71 29.65
CA ILE A 159 -10.05 -6.31 30.82
C ILE A 159 -10.56 -7.11 32.03
N GLY A 160 -9.82 -8.16 32.43
CA GLY A 160 -10.09 -8.96 33.62
C GLY A 160 -10.13 -10.47 33.38
N LYS A 161 -9.96 -11.27 34.44
CA LYS A 161 -10.12 -12.74 34.41
C LYS A 161 -11.58 -13.21 34.38
N ASN A 162 -12.53 -12.30 34.64
CA ASN A 162 -13.97 -12.54 34.60
C ASN A 162 -14.61 -11.59 33.57
N ASP A 163 -15.58 -12.10 32.82
CA ASP A 163 -16.13 -11.61 31.54
C ASP A 163 -16.83 -10.22 31.51
N ASP A 164 -16.67 -9.36 32.53
CA ASP A 164 -17.67 -8.30 32.76
C ASP A 164 -17.35 -6.89 32.22
N LYS A 165 -16.18 -6.61 31.61
CA LYS A 165 -15.93 -5.29 31.00
C LYS A 165 -15.12 -5.36 29.70
N ASN A 166 -15.83 -5.42 28.57
CA ASN A 166 -15.26 -5.10 27.27
C ASN A 166 -15.03 -3.60 27.17
N THR A 167 -13.78 -3.19 26.97
CA THR A 167 -13.46 -1.78 26.70
C THR A 167 -13.19 -1.60 25.22
N LEU A 168 -13.85 -0.63 24.60
CA LEU A 168 -13.59 -0.23 23.24
C LEU A 168 -12.22 0.46 23.18
N ILE A 169 -11.31 -0.12 22.41
CA ILE A 169 -10.00 0.45 22.13
C ILE A 169 -9.96 0.85 20.66
N GLN A 170 -9.12 1.83 20.33
CA GLN A 170 -8.78 2.12 18.95
C GLN A 170 -7.45 1.47 18.65
N VAL A 171 -7.39 0.81 17.51
CA VAL A 171 -6.17 0.19 17.01
C VAL A 171 -5.81 0.88 15.71
N THR A 172 -4.53 1.18 15.57
CA THR A 172 -3.96 1.75 14.36
C THR A 172 -2.97 0.77 13.77
N ILE A 173 -3.12 0.52 12.46
CA ILE A 173 -2.17 -0.17 11.62
C ILE A 173 -1.58 0.88 10.69
N GLU A 174 -0.28 1.11 10.77
CA GLU A 174 0.45 2.05 9.93
C GLU A 174 1.69 1.40 9.34
N GLY A 175 2.13 1.86 8.17
CA GLY A 175 3.35 1.35 7.54
C GLY A 175 3.50 1.82 6.11
N ASP A 176 4.72 1.67 5.58
CA ASP A 176 5.06 2.02 4.20
C ASP A 176 5.29 0.77 3.33
N LYS A 177 5.84 -0.30 3.92
CA LYS A 177 6.13 -1.57 3.24
C LYS A 177 5.48 -2.75 3.94
N ILE A 178 5.72 -2.86 5.24
CA ILE A 178 5.13 -3.85 6.14
C ILE A 178 4.22 -3.11 7.11
N ALA A 179 3.10 -3.72 7.49
CA ALA A 179 2.25 -3.19 8.54
C ALA A 179 2.99 -3.25 9.88
N GLU A 180 3.19 -2.10 10.52
CA GLU A 180 3.58 -2.04 11.92
C GLU A 180 2.32 -2.14 12.78
N SER A 181 2.08 -3.35 13.28
CA SER A 181 0.94 -3.64 14.14
C SER A 181 1.18 -3.10 15.55
N GLU A 182 0.11 -2.55 16.12
CA GLU A 182 -0.05 -2.19 17.54
C GLU A 182 0.53 -0.86 18.02
N ARG A 183 -0.18 0.22 17.69
CA ARG A 183 -0.32 1.35 18.63
C ARG A 183 -1.74 1.41 19.13
N ARG A 184 -1.93 1.35 20.45
CA ARG A 184 -3.22 1.76 21.05
C ARG A 184 -3.44 3.22 20.67
N GLY A 185 -4.57 3.50 20.04
CA GLY A 185 -4.99 4.84 19.71
C GLY A 185 -4.92 5.73 20.95
N ARG A 186 -4.23 6.86 20.80
CA ARG A 186 -4.11 7.92 21.79
C ARG A 186 -5.28 8.88 21.60
N GLU A 187 -5.20 10.08 22.19
CA GLU A 187 -6.23 11.11 22.00
C GLU A 187 -6.40 11.55 20.55
N PHE A 188 -5.36 11.42 19.72
CA PHE A 188 -5.40 11.83 18.32
C PHE A 188 -6.34 10.97 17.49
N GLU A 189 -6.22 9.65 17.59
CA GLU A 189 -7.08 8.68 16.90
C GLU A 189 -8.53 8.82 17.36
N LYS A 190 -8.76 9.14 18.65
CA LYS A 190 -10.10 9.41 19.18
C LYS A 190 -10.74 10.61 18.50
N LYS A 191 -10.01 11.73 18.44
CA LYS A 191 -10.47 12.94 17.76
C LYS A 191 -10.74 12.70 16.28
N LEU A 192 -9.90 11.92 15.59
CA LEU A 192 -10.14 11.57 14.19
C LEU A 192 -11.43 10.77 14.01
N MET A 193 -11.62 9.71 14.81
CA MET A 193 -12.83 8.89 14.73
C MET A 193 -14.08 9.70 15.10
N ASP A 194 -13.99 10.63 16.04
CA ASP A 194 -15.11 11.53 16.36
C ASP A 194 -15.41 12.52 15.22
N ASN A 195 -14.38 13.04 14.54
CA ASN A 195 -14.55 13.95 13.40
C ASN A 195 -15.27 13.30 12.21
N TYR A 196 -15.01 12.02 11.94
CA TYR A 196 -15.63 11.29 10.81
C TYR A 196 -16.84 10.43 11.24
N LYS A 197 -17.40 10.68 12.43
CA LYS A 197 -18.44 9.83 13.02
C LYS A 197 -19.71 9.72 12.17
N GLU A 198 -20.07 10.79 11.47
CA GLU A 198 -21.24 10.83 10.59
C GLU A 198 -21.08 9.88 9.38
N GLU A 199 -19.83 9.66 8.93
CA GLU A 199 -19.52 8.80 7.79
C GLU A 199 -19.67 7.30 8.10
N PHE A 200 -19.54 6.91 9.38
CA PHE A 200 -19.61 5.51 9.79
C PHE A 200 -21.02 4.92 9.75
N VAL A 201 -22.04 5.73 9.42
CA VAL A 201 -23.39 5.25 9.12
C VAL A 201 -23.40 4.44 7.82
N ASN A 202 -22.53 4.80 6.88
CA ASN A 202 -22.41 4.13 5.60
C ASN A 202 -21.40 2.97 5.69
N GLN A 203 -21.55 1.98 4.82
CA GLN A 203 -20.57 0.90 4.68
C GLN A 203 -19.24 1.42 4.12
N PHE A 204 -19.31 2.41 3.22
CA PHE A 204 -18.16 3.03 2.58
C PHE A 204 -18.50 4.46 2.12
N THR A 205 -17.63 5.41 2.46
CA THR A 205 -17.62 6.78 1.94
C THR A 205 -16.18 7.19 1.62
N VAL A 206 -16.00 7.94 0.53
CA VAL A 206 -14.81 8.75 0.29
C VAL A 206 -15.01 10.07 1.03
N ALA A 207 -14.46 10.20 2.23
CA ALA A 207 -14.69 11.35 3.09
C ALA A 207 -13.92 12.60 2.63
N GLU A 208 -12.69 12.40 2.13
CA GLU A 208 -11.86 13.49 1.63
C GLU A 208 -10.92 12.97 0.53
N TYR A 209 -10.75 13.74 -0.53
CA TYR A 209 -9.71 13.49 -1.53
C TYR A 209 -9.13 14.82 -2.02
N LEU A 210 -7.84 15.01 -1.80
CA LEU A 210 -7.07 16.17 -2.23
C LEU A 210 -6.04 15.74 -3.29
N PRO A 211 -6.37 15.83 -4.59
CA PRO A 211 -5.50 15.37 -5.67
C PRO A 211 -4.12 16.03 -5.65
N GLU A 212 -4.05 17.33 -5.36
CA GLU A 212 -2.80 18.10 -5.34
C GLU A 212 -1.79 17.60 -4.30
N LYS A 213 -2.28 17.03 -3.20
CA LYS A 213 -1.44 16.47 -2.12
C LYS A 213 -1.36 14.96 -2.16
N GLY A 214 -2.13 14.30 -3.04
CA GLY A 214 -2.29 12.85 -3.06
C GLY A 214 -2.95 12.29 -1.79
N GLN A 215 -3.68 13.09 -1.01
CA GLN A 215 -4.26 12.66 0.26
C GLN A 215 -5.66 12.12 0.06
N LEU A 216 -5.91 10.89 0.51
CA LEU A 216 -7.18 10.20 0.42
C LEU A 216 -7.64 9.73 1.80
N VAL A 217 -8.88 10.03 2.16
CA VAL A 217 -9.52 9.56 3.39
C VAL A 217 -10.77 8.77 3.02
N LEU A 218 -10.79 7.49 3.41
CA LEU A 218 -11.93 6.60 3.27
C LEU A 218 -12.47 6.29 4.67
N ALA A 219 -13.78 6.35 4.82
CA ALA A 219 -14.45 6.08 6.09
C ALA A 219 -15.61 5.11 5.85
N GLY A 220 -15.96 4.33 6.87
CA GLY A 220 -17.12 3.46 6.78
C GLY A 220 -17.23 2.51 7.96
N SER A 221 -18.00 1.45 7.75
CA SER A 221 -18.30 0.47 8.78
C SER A 221 -18.38 -0.92 8.19
N ILE A 222 -17.54 -1.84 8.70
CA ILE A 222 -17.58 -3.26 8.36
C ILE A 222 -18.22 -4.00 9.54
N LYS A 223 -19.35 -4.69 9.31
CA LYS A 223 -20.07 -5.44 10.36
C LYS A 223 -20.30 -4.62 11.64
N LYS A 224 -20.69 -3.34 11.48
CA LYS A 224 -20.90 -2.35 12.56
C LYS A 224 -19.63 -1.89 13.30
N SER A 225 -18.46 -2.26 12.81
CA SER A 225 -17.18 -1.73 13.26
C SER A 225 -16.76 -0.54 12.39
N PRO A 226 -16.73 0.68 12.93
CA PRO A 226 -16.15 1.82 12.25
C PRO A 226 -14.69 1.58 11.87
N PHE A 227 -14.34 2.03 10.67
CA PHE A 227 -12.96 2.09 10.21
C PHE A 227 -12.70 3.42 9.49
N LEU A 228 -11.45 3.86 9.54
CA LEU A 228 -10.94 5.03 8.84
C LEU A 228 -9.61 4.66 8.17
N VAL A 229 -9.48 4.95 6.89
CA VAL A 229 -8.26 4.73 6.11
C VAL A 229 -7.77 6.08 5.60
N MET A 230 -6.54 6.41 5.94
CA MET A 230 -5.84 7.58 5.40
C MET A 230 -4.69 7.08 4.54
N ALA A 231 -4.68 7.43 3.26
CA ALA A 231 -3.70 6.97 2.31
C ALA A 231 -3.07 8.13 1.54
N THR A 232 -1.79 7.97 1.21
CA THR A 232 -1.10 8.83 0.25
C THR A 232 -1.01 8.10 -1.08
N VAL A 233 -1.71 8.60 -2.10
CA VAL A 233 -1.85 7.98 -3.43
C VAL A 233 -1.43 8.96 -4.51
N SER A 234 -0.90 8.47 -5.64
CA SER A 234 -0.62 9.32 -6.80
C SER A 234 -1.91 9.80 -7.48
N GLU A 235 -2.88 8.89 -7.61
CA GLU A 235 -4.18 9.14 -8.21
C GLU A 235 -5.24 8.26 -7.55
N PHE A 236 -6.49 8.71 -7.59
CA PHE A 236 -7.64 7.92 -7.17
C PHE A 236 -8.75 8.01 -8.22
N THR A 237 -8.87 6.96 -9.00
CA THR A 237 -9.80 6.89 -10.13
C THR A 237 -11.18 6.40 -9.72
N ARG A 238 -12.19 6.67 -10.57
CA ARG A 238 -13.55 6.13 -10.38
C ARG A 238 -13.59 4.59 -10.40
N LEU A 239 -12.70 3.96 -11.15
CA LEU A 239 -12.58 2.50 -11.17
C LEU A 239 -12.13 2.00 -9.80
N GLN A 240 -11.03 2.55 -9.27
CA GLN A 240 -10.52 2.19 -7.94
C GLN A 240 -11.59 2.41 -6.87
N GLN A 241 -12.28 3.56 -6.89
CA GLN A 241 -13.38 3.84 -5.97
C GLN A 241 -14.45 2.75 -6.04
N SER A 242 -14.89 2.36 -7.24
CA SER A 242 -15.95 1.37 -7.42
C SER A 242 -15.54 -0.02 -6.94
N ILE A 243 -14.29 -0.41 -7.19
CA ILE A 243 -13.74 -1.70 -6.77
C ILE A 243 -13.61 -1.75 -5.25
N VAL A 244 -12.99 -0.74 -4.64
CA VAL A 244 -12.82 -0.66 -3.19
C VAL A 244 -14.19 -0.61 -2.50
N GLN A 245 -15.13 0.18 -3.01
CA GLN A 245 -16.50 0.23 -2.49
C GLN A 245 -17.16 -1.16 -2.53
N THR A 246 -17.11 -1.83 -3.69
CA THR A 246 -17.71 -3.17 -3.86
C THR A 246 -17.08 -4.18 -2.91
N PHE A 247 -15.77 -4.14 -2.76
CA PHE A 247 -15.02 -5.00 -1.84
C PHE A 247 -15.46 -4.78 -0.37
N ILE A 248 -15.45 -3.53 0.11
CA ILE A 248 -15.85 -3.20 1.49
C ILE A 248 -17.32 -3.55 1.76
N GLN A 249 -18.22 -3.27 0.80
CA GLN A 249 -19.62 -3.64 0.91
C GLN A 249 -19.81 -5.17 0.97
N SER A 250 -18.99 -5.93 0.24
CA SER A 250 -19.04 -7.40 0.25
C SER A 250 -18.55 -7.99 1.58
N LEU A 251 -17.57 -7.38 2.24
CA LEU A 251 -17.14 -7.75 3.60
C LEU A 251 -18.19 -7.48 4.68
N SER A 252 -19.16 -6.63 4.37
CA SER A 252 -20.22 -6.21 5.30
C SER A 252 -21.52 -7.01 5.16
N ARG A 253 -21.56 -7.98 4.24
CA ARG A 253 -22.65 -8.95 4.09
C ARG A 253 -22.51 -10.07 5.13
#